data_AF-A0A2V8J173-F1
#
_entry.id   AF-A0A2V8J173-F1
#
_cell.length_a   1.000
_cell.length_b   1.000
_cell.length_c   1.000
_cell.angle_alpha   90.00
_cell.angle_beta   90.00
_cell.angle_gamma   90.00
#
_symmetry.space_group_name_H-M   'P 1'
#
loop_
_entity.id
_entity.type
_entity.pdbx_description
1 polymer ?
#
loop_
_entity_poly.entity_id
_entity_poly.type
_entity_poly.pdbx_seq_one_letter_code
_entity_poly.pdbx_strand_id
1 'polypeptide(L)'
;MTEIDGAMINRYIIKRQSEVTTIPARTVTTTRKGTITIPERQKHVANATINREIAWLKHMFRLAVDAGKLMTRPKIVLLKENNARQGFFERYEYEAVLRQLPGDLRPVVTFAYITGWRVKSEVLSLEWRRVDLKAAEVRLEIGTTKNHGPHGDARRGR
;
A
#
# COMPACT_ATOMS: atom_id res chain seq x y z
N MET A 1 -36.29 15.62 -4.76
CA MET A 1 -35.21 15.19 -5.68
C MET A 1 -33.90 15.49 -4.96
N THR A 2 -33.18 14.47 -4.48
CA THR A 2 -32.03 14.65 -3.58
C THR A 2 -30.83 15.11 -4.41
N GLU A 3 -30.55 16.41 -4.39
CA GLU A 3 -29.43 16.99 -5.12
C GLU A 3 -28.12 16.65 -4.38
N ILE A 4 -27.16 16.05 -5.08
CA ILE A 4 -25.85 15.73 -4.49
C ILE A 4 -25.01 17.00 -4.50
N ASP A 5 -25.04 17.72 -3.38
CA ASP A 5 -24.32 18.98 -3.19
C ASP A 5 -23.10 18.84 -2.27
N GLY A 6 -22.36 19.94 -2.08
CA GLY A 6 -21.18 19.95 -1.20
C GLY A 6 -21.52 19.63 0.26
N ALA A 7 -22.72 19.98 0.73
CA ALA A 7 -23.15 19.70 2.10
C ALA A 7 -23.42 18.20 2.33
N MET A 8 -23.99 17.52 1.34
CA MET A 8 -24.16 16.06 1.35
C MET A 8 -22.80 15.35 1.42
N ILE A 9 -21.81 15.81 0.66
CA ILE A 9 -20.46 15.25 0.69
C ILE A 9 -19.81 15.45 2.06
N ASN A 10 -19.98 16.63 2.67
CA ASN A 10 -19.44 16.89 4.01
C ASN A 10 -20.11 16.02 5.09
N ARG A 11 -21.44 15.85 5.02
CA ARG A 11 -22.17 14.92 5.91
C ARG A 11 -21.67 13.49 5.77
N TYR A 12 -21.40 13.05 4.54
CA TYR A 12 -20.82 11.74 4.27
C TYR A 12 -19.43 11.58 4.88
N ILE A 13 -18.56 12.58 4.73
CA ILE A 13 -17.22 12.59 5.33
C ILE A 13 -17.30 12.43 6.85
N ILE A 14 -18.11 13.25 7.51
CA ILE A 14 -18.28 13.23 8.97
C ILE A 14 -18.77 11.85 9.42
N LYS A 15 -19.77 11.30 8.72
CA LYS A 15 -20.28 9.96 8.98
C LYS A 15 -19.20 8.89 8.82
N ARG A 16 -18.42 8.90 7.73
CA ARG A 16 -17.36 7.89 7.52
C ARG A 16 -16.23 8.00 8.53
N GLN A 17 -15.92 9.20 9.03
CA GLN A 17 -14.91 9.38 10.07
C GLN A 17 -15.36 8.83 11.43
N SER A 18 -16.65 8.89 11.76
CA SER A 18 -17.17 8.31 13.00
C SER A 18 -17.29 6.78 12.95
N GLU A 19 -17.35 6.19 11.76
CA GLU A 19 -17.41 4.76 11.58
C GLU A 19 -16.09 4.06 11.94
N VAL A 20 -16.23 2.83 12.42
CA VAL A 20 -15.14 2.00 12.90
C VAL A 20 -14.99 0.80 11.97
N THR A 21 -13.75 0.53 11.58
CA THR A 21 -13.38 -0.68 10.85
C THR A 21 -12.77 -1.68 11.81
N THR A 22 -13.34 -2.88 11.85
CA THR A 22 -12.78 -4.03 12.56
C THR A 22 -11.71 -4.69 11.72
N ILE A 23 -10.52 -4.85 12.29
CA ILE A 23 -9.47 -5.69 11.75
C ILE A 23 -9.59 -7.03 12.48
N PRO A 24 -10.05 -8.10 11.80
CA PRO A 24 -10.28 -9.37 12.45
C PRO A 24 -8.98 -9.93 13.03
N ALA A 25 -9.12 -10.71 14.11
CA ALA A 25 -7.99 -11.43 14.68
C ALA A 25 -7.33 -12.31 13.61
N ARG A 26 -6.00 -12.35 13.60
CA ARG A 26 -5.25 -13.17 12.66
C ARG A 26 -4.26 -14.04 13.39
N THR A 27 -4.44 -15.34 13.22
CA THR A 27 -3.53 -16.35 13.71
C THR A 27 -2.49 -16.63 12.63
N VAL A 28 -1.23 -16.41 12.96
CA VAL A 28 -0.09 -16.74 12.10
C VAL A 28 0.68 -17.88 12.76
N THR A 29 0.46 -19.09 12.27
CA THR A 29 1.21 -20.27 12.72
C THR A 29 2.61 -20.21 12.11
N THR A 30 3.63 -20.02 12.96
CA THR A 30 5.02 -20.06 12.53
C THR A 30 5.61 -21.40 12.91
N THR A 31 6.20 -22.12 11.96
CA THR A 31 6.75 -23.48 12.14
C THR A 31 7.77 -23.60 13.28
N ARG A 32 8.39 -22.49 13.69
CA ARG A 32 9.52 -22.46 14.64
C ARG A 32 9.28 -21.70 15.95
N LYS A 33 8.25 -20.85 16.04
CA LYS A 33 7.97 -20.00 17.22
C LYS A 33 6.59 -20.24 17.83
N GLY A 34 5.89 -21.28 17.39
CA GLY A 34 4.50 -21.53 17.75
C GLY A 34 3.53 -20.57 17.04
N THR A 35 2.32 -20.54 17.57
CA THR A 35 1.21 -19.78 17.01
C THR A 35 1.22 -18.34 17.52
N ILE A 36 1.38 -17.36 16.62
CA ILE A 36 1.25 -15.95 16.97
C ILE A 36 -0.19 -15.52 16.70
N THR A 37 -0.91 -15.12 17.74
CA THR A 37 -2.26 -14.58 17.62
C THR A 37 -2.20 -13.06 17.65
N ILE A 38 -2.57 -12.42 16.55
CA ILE A 38 -2.79 -10.97 16.50
C ILE A 38 -4.23 -10.73 16.92
N PRO A 39 -4.49 -10.01 18.03
CA PRO A 39 -5.84 -9.80 18.51
C PRO A 39 -6.65 -8.96 17.53
N GLU A 40 -7.97 -9.12 17.59
CA GLU A 40 -8.88 -8.22 16.91
C GLU A 40 -8.65 -6.79 17.40
N ARG A 41 -8.68 -5.84 16.46
CA ARG A 41 -8.59 -4.42 16.81
C ARG A 41 -9.55 -3.59 15.98
N GLN A 42 -10.07 -2.57 16.60
CA GLN A 42 -10.95 -1.59 15.97
C GLN A 42 -10.18 -0.31 15.71
N LYS A 43 -10.45 0.35 14.59
CA LYS A 43 -9.89 1.67 14.27
C LYS A 43 -10.89 2.49 13.48
N HIS A 44 -10.85 3.80 13.64
CA HIS A 44 -11.59 4.69 12.75
C HIS A 44 -11.15 4.53 11.29
N VAL A 45 -12.08 4.79 10.37
CA VAL A 45 -11.77 4.78 8.94
C VAL A 45 -10.70 5.83 8.65
N ALA A 46 -9.60 5.40 8.02
CA ALA A 46 -8.52 6.31 7.68
C ALA A 46 -8.96 7.32 6.61
N ASN A 47 -8.50 8.57 6.72
CA ASN A 47 -8.74 9.61 5.71
C ASN A 47 -8.39 9.16 4.29
N ALA A 48 -7.35 8.33 4.14
CA ALA A 48 -6.94 7.73 2.86
C ALA A 48 -8.05 6.90 2.20
N THR A 49 -8.82 6.17 3.00
CA THR A 49 -9.94 5.35 2.53
C THR A 49 -11.07 6.26 2.06
N ILE A 50 -11.43 7.25 2.89
CA ILE A 50 -12.49 8.22 2.58
C ILE A 50 -12.13 9.01 1.31
N ASN A 51 -10.87 9.43 1.17
CA ASN A 51 -10.40 10.14 -0.03
C ASN A 51 -10.48 9.27 -1.29
N ARG A 52 -10.26 7.96 -1.21
CA ARG A 52 -10.46 7.05 -2.36
C ARG A 52 -11.93 6.98 -2.75
N GLU A 53 -12.84 6.87 -1.79
CA GLU A 53 -14.29 6.89 -2.03
C GLU A 53 -14.70 8.21 -2.71
N ILE A 54 -14.22 9.34 -2.19
CA ILE A 54 -14.49 10.68 -2.75
C ILE A 54 -13.83 10.87 -4.12
N ALA A 55 -12.66 10.30 -4.37
CA ALA A 55 -11.99 10.38 -5.65
C ALA A 55 -12.81 9.74 -6.77
N TRP A 56 -13.49 8.61 -6.48
CA TRP A 56 -14.43 7.99 -7.42
C TRP A 56 -15.61 8.92 -7.71
N LEU A 57 -16.21 9.51 -6.68
CA LEU A 57 -17.32 10.47 -6.85
C LEU A 57 -16.89 11.68 -7.70
N LYS A 58 -15.70 12.23 -7.43
CA LYS A 58 -15.12 13.32 -8.21
C LYS A 58 -14.88 12.92 -9.67
N HIS A 59 -14.48 11.68 -9.92
CA HIS A 59 -14.30 11.15 -11.26
C HIS A 59 -15.64 10.99 -12.00
N MET A 60 -16.68 10.50 -11.33
CA MET A 60 -18.03 10.37 -11.90
C MET A 60 -18.61 11.74 -12.30
N PHE A 61 -18.47 12.76 -11.45
CA PHE A 61 -18.90 14.11 -11.78
C PHE A 61 -18.16 14.69 -12.99
N ARG A 62 -16.86 14.41 -13.11
CA ARG A 62 -16.10 14.80 -14.30
C ARG A 62 -16.67 14.14 -15.55
N LEU A 63 -16.87 12.81 -15.54
CA LEU A 63 -17.42 12.09 -16.69
C LEU A 63 -18.82 12.58 -17.08
N ALA A 64 -19.65 12.95 -16.10
CA ALA A 64 -20.98 13.47 -16.38
C ALA A 64 -20.96 14.86 -17.02
N VAL A 65 -20.02 15.72 -16.65
CA VAL A 65 -19.78 17.00 -17.33
C VAL A 65 -19.26 16.78 -18.74
N ASP A 66 -18.27 15.90 -18.90
CA ASP A 66 -17.69 15.55 -20.22
C ASP A 66 -18.77 14.99 -21.17
N ALA A 67 -19.74 14.24 -20.64
CA ALA A 67 -20.88 13.71 -21.38
C ALA A 67 -22.05 14.70 -21.56
N GLY A 68 -21.90 15.97 -21.13
CA GLY A 68 -22.95 17.00 -21.23
C GLY A 68 -24.17 16.78 -20.33
N LYS A 69 -24.12 15.82 -19.39
CA LYS A 69 -25.21 15.52 -18.45
C LYS A 69 -25.29 16.49 -17.28
N LEU A 70 -24.20 17.21 -17.02
CA LEU A 70 -24.07 18.21 -15.97
C LEU A 70 -23.37 19.44 -16.54
N MET A 71 -23.90 20.63 -16.25
CA MET A 71 -23.28 21.89 -16.68
C MET A 71 -22.07 22.25 -15.82
N THR A 72 -22.11 21.92 -14.53
CA THR A 72 -21.04 22.21 -13.57
C THR A 72 -20.89 21.05 -12.59
N ARG A 73 -19.73 20.98 -11.94
CA ARG A 73 -19.45 20.00 -10.88
C ARG A 73 -19.32 20.69 -9.52
N PRO A 74 -19.72 20.03 -8.41
CA PRO A 74 -19.47 20.55 -7.08
C PRO A 74 -17.97 20.60 -6.78
N LYS A 75 -17.56 21.60 -5.99
CA LYS A 75 -16.17 21.70 -5.49
C LYS A 75 -15.98 20.70 -4.36
N ILE A 76 -15.15 19.70 -4.59
CA ILE A 76 -14.85 18.63 -3.63
C ILE A 76 -13.40 18.76 -3.18
N VAL A 77 -13.19 18.96 -1.87
CA VAL A 77 -11.87 19.05 -1.23
C VAL A 77 -11.57 17.72 -0.54
N LEU A 78 -10.37 17.20 -0.76
CA LEU A 78 -9.90 15.96 -0.13
C LEU A 78 -9.35 16.24 1.27
N LEU A 79 -9.45 15.25 2.15
CA LEU A 79 -8.91 15.30 3.50
C LEU A 79 -7.38 15.24 3.48
N LYS A 80 -6.73 15.82 4.49
CA LYS A 80 -5.28 15.69 4.67
C LYS A 80 -4.92 14.24 4.99
N GLU A 81 -3.96 13.70 4.24
CA GLU A 81 -3.41 12.36 4.44
C GLU A 81 -2.01 12.45 5.05
N ASN A 82 -1.78 11.75 6.16
CA ASN A 82 -0.45 11.51 6.72
C ASN A 82 -0.07 10.03 6.47
N ASN A 83 0.06 9.66 5.20
CA ASN A 83 0.36 8.28 4.77
C ASN A 83 1.82 8.05 4.39
N ALA A 84 2.69 9.04 4.64
CA ALA A 84 4.12 8.84 4.44
C ALA A 84 4.54 7.64 5.30
N ARG A 85 5.13 6.62 4.65
CA ARG A 85 5.71 5.49 5.38
C ARG A 85 6.86 6.06 6.21
N GLN A 86 6.69 6.10 7.52
CA GLN A 86 7.72 6.53 8.46
C GLN A 86 8.37 5.29 9.07
N GLY A 87 9.69 5.36 9.27
CA GLY A 87 10.52 4.27 9.78
C GLY A 87 11.28 3.55 8.67
N PHE A 88 12.60 3.75 8.66
CA PHE A 88 13.55 2.87 8.00
C PHE A 88 14.26 2.09 9.11
N PHE A 89 14.65 0.85 8.82
CA PHE A 89 15.51 0.12 9.73
C PHE A 89 16.89 0.75 9.70
N GLU A 90 17.37 1.19 10.86
CA GLU A 90 18.79 1.37 11.06
C GLU A 90 19.48 0.00 11.08
N ARG A 91 20.78 -0.02 10.74
CA ARG A 91 21.53 -1.29 10.61
C ARG A 91 21.42 -2.17 11.86
N TYR A 92 21.49 -1.56 13.05
CA TYR A 92 21.41 -2.30 14.31
C TYR A 92 20.03 -2.93 14.54
N GLU A 93 18.96 -2.25 14.13
CA GLU A 93 17.58 -2.75 14.23
C GLU A 93 17.37 -3.93 13.27
N TYR A 94 17.89 -3.81 12.05
CA TYR A 94 17.89 -4.89 11.06
C TYR A 94 18.63 -6.13 11.58
N GLU A 95 19.83 -5.96 12.14
CA GLU A 95 20.61 -7.06 12.71
C GLU A 95 19.90 -7.71 13.91
N ALA A 96 19.21 -6.91 14.74
CA ALA A 96 18.42 -7.42 15.86
C ALA A 96 17.25 -8.29 15.39
N VAL A 97 16.54 -7.88 14.33
CA VAL A 97 15.46 -8.66 13.72
C VAL A 97 16.00 -9.95 13.09
N LEU A 98 17.12 -9.89 12.36
CA LEU A 98 17.75 -11.06 11.75
C LEU A 98 18.10 -12.15 12.76
N ARG A 99 18.62 -11.78 13.94
CA ARG A 99 18.95 -12.75 15.01
C ARG A 99 17.73 -13.53 15.48
N GLN A 100 16.57 -12.90 15.47
CA GLN A 100 15.32 -13.52 15.90
C GLN A 100 14.60 -14.30 14.79
N LEU A 101 15.00 -14.14 13.53
CA LEU A 101 14.33 -14.80 12.40
C LEU A 101 14.78 -16.27 12.24
N PRO A 102 13.85 -17.18 11.87
CA PRO A 102 14.19 -18.50 11.35
C PRO A 102 15.18 -18.39 10.19
N GLY A 103 16.09 -19.36 10.08
CA GLY A 103 17.15 -19.39 9.06
C GLY A 103 16.63 -19.12 7.65
N ASP A 104 15.52 -19.75 7.27
CA ASP A 104 14.95 -19.67 5.93
C ASP A 104 14.39 -18.28 5.58
N LEU A 105 14.02 -17.47 6.58
CA LEU A 105 13.51 -16.11 6.38
C LEU A 105 14.63 -15.06 6.33
N ARG A 106 15.84 -15.39 6.80
CA ARG A 106 16.96 -14.44 6.82
C ARG A 106 17.33 -13.97 5.41
N PRO A 107 17.53 -14.85 4.40
CA PRO A 107 17.87 -14.42 3.05
C PRO A 107 16.83 -13.48 2.43
N VAL A 108 15.53 -13.75 2.66
CA VAL A 108 14.42 -12.93 2.15
C VAL A 108 14.47 -11.52 2.74
N VAL A 109 14.65 -11.41 4.06
CA VAL A 109 14.71 -10.11 4.76
C VAL A 109 16.01 -9.36 4.41
N THR A 110 17.14 -10.07 4.30
CA THR A 110 18.40 -9.50 3.85
C THR A 110 18.28 -8.93 2.44
N PHE A 111 17.70 -9.69 1.52
CA PHE A 111 17.48 -9.23 0.15
C PHE A 111 16.61 -7.97 0.12
N ALA A 112 15.49 -7.97 0.85
CA ALA A 112 14.60 -6.80 0.94
C ALA A 112 15.27 -5.57 1.57
N TYR A 113 16.12 -5.77 2.58
CA TYR A 113 16.88 -4.69 3.23
C TYR A 113 17.91 -4.06 2.27
N ILE A 114 18.64 -4.88 1.52
CA ILE A 114 19.67 -4.41 0.58
C ILE A 114 19.04 -3.74 -0.65
N THR A 115 17.98 -4.33 -1.20
CA THR A 115 17.39 -3.88 -2.48
C THR A 115 16.27 -2.87 -2.31
N GLY A 116 15.66 -2.78 -1.13
CA GLY A 116 14.46 -1.99 -0.88
C GLY A 116 13.18 -2.58 -1.48
N TRP A 117 13.22 -3.83 -1.99
CA TRP A 117 12.07 -4.47 -2.62
C TRP A 117 11.00 -4.88 -1.60
N ARG A 118 9.73 -4.83 -2.02
CA ARG A 118 8.58 -5.25 -1.21
C ARG A 118 8.55 -6.76 -1.07
N VAL A 119 8.71 -7.25 0.16
CA VAL A 119 8.76 -8.69 0.47
C VAL A 119 7.63 -9.48 -0.20
N LYS A 120 6.37 -9.09 0.03
CA LYS A 120 5.22 -9.90 -0.40
C LYS A 120 5.00 -9.91 -1.92
N SER A 121 5.19 -8.78 -2.59
CA SER A 121 4.78 -8.59 -4.00
C SER A 121 5.94 -8.58 -4.99
N GLU A 122 7.17 -8.50 -4.51
CA GLU A 122 8.36 -8.36 -5.37
C GLU A 122 9.37 -9.46 -5.05
N VAL A 123 9.74 -9.65 -3.77
CA VAL A 123 10.76 -10.63 -3.38
C VAL A 123 10.22 -12.07 -3.43
N LEU A 124 9.08 -12.33 -2.80
CA LEU A 124 8.52 -13.69 -2.75
C LEU A 124 7.94 -14.18 -4.09
N SER A 125 7.75 -13.28 -5.04
CA SER A 125 7.32 -13.58 -6.41
C SER A 125 8.47 -13.53 -7.42
N LEU A 126 9.72 -13.40 -6.96
CA LEU A 126 10.90 -13.38 -7.82
C LEU A 126 11.14 -14.77 -8.41
N GLU A 127 11.40 -14.83 -9.71
CA GLU A 127 11.68 -16.06 -10.43
C GLU A 127 13.14 -16.11 -10.90
N TRP A 128 13.75 -17.29 -10.89
CA TRP A 128 15.16 -17.51 -11.26
C TRP A 128 15.53 -16.99 -12.65
N ARG A 129 14.60 -17.03 -13.61
CA ARG A 129 14.82 -16.46 -14.96
C ARG A 129 15.11 -14.96 -14.98
N ARG A 130 14.89 -14.25 -13.86
CA ARG A 130 15.12 -12.82 -13.67
C ARG A 130 16.37 -12.51 -12.87
N VAL A 131 17.12 -13.55 -12.50
CA VAL A 131 18.37 -13.45 -11.74
C VAL A 131 19.50 -13.78 -12.69
N ASP A 132 20.33 -12.79 -13.00
CA ASP A 132 21.59 -13.00 -13.70
C ASP A 132 22.73 -12.94 -12.68
N LEU A 133 23.18 -14.12 -12.25
CA LEU A 133 24.28 -14.23 -11.29
C LEU A 133 25.63 -13.83 -11.89
N LYS A 134 25.80 -13.89 -13.22
CA LYS A 134 27.04 -13.47 -13.88
C LYS A 134 27.13 -11.95 -13.95
N ALA A 135 26.01 -11.30 -14.24
CA ALA A 135 25.89 -9.84 -14.26
C ALA A 135 25.64 -9.24 -12.86
N ALA A 136 25.45 -10.07 -11.83
CA ALA A 136 25.03 -9.66 -10.48
C ALA A 136 23.76 -8.79 -10.50
N GLU A 137 22.81 -9.11 -11.38
CA GLU A 137 21.61 -8.31 -11.64
C GLU A 137 20.34 -9.10 -11.29
N VAL A 138 19.36 -8.41 -10.70
CA VAL A 138 18.02 -8.94 -10.47
C VAL A 138 16.99 -7.96 -11.02
N ARG A 139 16.10 -8.43 -11.90
CA ARG A 139 15.13 -7.58 -12.59
C ARG A 139 13.72 -7.74 -12.03
N LEU A 140 13.06 -6.60 -11.75
CA LEU A 140 11.63 -6.57 -11.50
C LEU A 140 10.85 -6.77 -12.79
N GLU A 141 9.67 -7.35 -12.67
CA GLU A 141 8.74 -7.45 -13.78
C GLU A 141 8.24 -6.07 -14.21
N ILE A 142 8.58 -5.70 -15.44
CA ILE A 142 7.97 -4.55 -16.11
C ILE A 142 6.59 -5.00 -16.57
N GLY A 143 5.54 -4.72 -15.78
CA GLY A 143 4.15 -4.99 -16.16
C GLY A 143 3.20 -5.48 -15.07
N THR A 144 3.69 -5.95 -13.91
CA THR A 144 2.83 -6.44 -12.80
C THR A 144 2.77 -5.52 -11.60
N THR A 145 3.54 -4.43 -11.59
CA THR A 145 3.29 -3.31 -10.67
C THR A 145 2.20 -2.42 -11.27
N LYS A 146 1.28 -1.98 -10.41
CA LYS A 146 0.02 -1.29 -10.73
C LYS A 146 0.14 0.01 -11.57
N ASN A 147 1.34 0.41 -11.97
CA ASN A 147 1.58 1.60 -12.77
C ASN A 147 2.22 1.17 -14.10
N HIS A 148 1.43 1.22 -15.17
CA HIS A 148 1.97 1.14 -16.54
C HIS A 148 2.76 2.41 -16.83
N GLY A 149 4.09 2.32 -16.75
CA GLY A 149 5.02 3.36 -17.16
C GLY A 149 6.48 2.90 -16.97
N PRO A 150 7.38 3.08 -17.96
CA PRO A 150 8.77 2.65 -17.83
C PRO A 150 9.52 3.63 -16.92
N HIS A 151 9.76 3.23 -15.67
CA HIS A 151 10.55 4.01 -14.74
C HIS A 151 11.63 3.14 -14.09
N GLY A 152 12.89 3.43 -14.44
CA GLY A 152 14.05 3.15 -13.60
C GLY A 152 14.91 1.95 -14.01
N ASP A 153 15.77 2.15 -15.00
CA ASP A 153 17.04 1.42 -15.13
C ASP A 153 17.83 1.63 -13.82
N ALA A 154 17.99 0.58 -13.02
CA ALA A 154 18.80 0.60 -11.81
C ALA A 154 20.27 0.39 -12.19
N ARG A 155 20.87 1.36 -12.89
CA ARG A 155 22.33 1.45 -12.97
C ARG A 155 22.89 1.93 -11.63
N ARG A 156 23.66 1.07 -10.98
CA ARG A 156 24.82 1.39 -10.14
C ARG A 156 25.55 0.07 -9.93
N GLY A 157 26.76 -0.13 -10.42
CA GLY A 157 27.89 0.76 -10.24
C GLY A 157 28.68 0.26 -9.03
N ARG A 158 29.45 -0.81 -9.24
CA ARG A 158 30.80 -0.97 -8.72
C ARG A 158 31.58 -1.82 -9.70
#